data_AF-A0A522X806-F1
#
_entry.id   AF-A0A522X806-F1
#
_cell.length_a   1.000
_cell.length_b   1.000
_cell.length_c   1.000
_cell.angle_alpha   90.00
_cell.angle_beta   90.00
_cell.angle_gamma   90.00
#
_symmetry.space_group_name_H-M   'P 1'
#
loop_
_entity.id
_entity.type
_entity.pdbx_description
1 polymer ?
#
loop_
_entity_poly.entity_id
_entity_poly.type
_entity_poly.pdbx_seq_one_letter_code
_entity_poly.pdbx_strand_id
1 'polypeptide(L)'
;SLSLARSEAIKRNGNVTVTPVSATDWGQGWAITSAGGEAIRSQAALKGVSISVAGTPASVVYARSGRANASPSFQIDVSATATSNIRCIKIELSGMPRTVKGAC
;
A
#
# COMPACT_ATOMS: atom_id res chain seq x y z
N SER A 1 -4.10 3.74 5.65
CA SER A 1 -2.68 3.37 5.83
C SER A 1 -2.52 1.85 5.73
N LEU A 2 -1.33 1.35 5.36
CA LEU A 2 -1.04 -0.09 5.26
C LEU A 2 -1.08 -0.82 6.62
N SER A 3 -0.59 -0.16 7.67
CA SER A 3 -0.67 -0.66 9.05
C SER A 3 -2.11 -0.87 9.52
N LEU A 4 -3.04 0.04 9.15
CA LEU A 4 -4.46 -0.13 9.44
C LEU A 4 -5.03 -1.38 8.77
N ALA A 5 -4.75 -1.58 7.48
CA ALA A 5 -5.24 -2.75 6.75
C ALA A 5 -4.78 -4.08 7.39
N ARG A 6 -3.50 -4.14 7.79
CA ARG A 6 -2.97 -5.29 8.54
C ARG A 6 -3.71 -5.51 9.86
N SER A 7 -3.88 -4.47 10.66
CA SER A 7 -4.54 -4.57 11.97
C SER A 7 -6.01 -4.97 11.83
N GLU A 8 -6.69 -4.50 10.79
CA GLU A 8 -8.08 -4.87 10.51
C GLU A 8 -8.21 -6.32 10.06
N ALA A 9 -7.25 -6.85 9.29
CA ALA A 9 -7.24 -8.26 8.91
C ALA A 9 -7.16 -9.18 10.13
N ILE A 10 -6.32 -8.81 11.10
CA ILE A 10 -6.18 -9.52 12.38
C ILE A 10 -7.46 -9.38 13.21
N LYS A 11 -7.95 -8.15 13.44
CA LYS A 11 -9.13 -7.87 14.27
C LYS A 11 -10.40 -8.56 13.76
N ARG A 12 -10.59 -8.59 12.45
CA ARG A 12 -11.77 -9.18 11.81
C ARG A 12 -11.61 -10.68 11.54
N ASN A 13 -10.45 -11.25 11.85
CA ASN A 13 -10.09 -12.64 11.51
C ASN A 13 -10.38 -12.97 10.03
N GLY A 14 -10.09 -12.03 9.13
CA GLY A 14 -10.51 -12.08 7.73
C GLY A 14 -9.56 -11.33 6.82
N ASN A 15 -9.71 -11.53 5.50
CA ASN A 15 -8.87 -10.83 4.54
C ASN A 15 -9.27 -9.34 4.48
N VAL A 16 -8.27 -8.48 4.31
CA VAL A 16 -8.45 -7.05 4.06
C VAL A 16 -7.65 -6.66 2.84
N THR A 17 -8.30 -6.00 1.90
CA THR A 17 -7.73 -5.62 0.61
C THR A 17 -7.53 -4.12 0.54
N VAL A 18 -6.34 -3.71 0.09
CA VAL A 18 -6.00 -2.32 -0.24
C VAL A 18 -5.97 -2.20 -1.76
N THR A 19 -6.89 -1.43 -2.32
CA THR A 19 -7.07 -1.27 -3.77
C THR A 19 -6.80 0.19 -4.14
N PRO A 20 -5.84 0.48 -5.04
CA PRO A 20 -5.59 1.83 -5.50
C PRO A 20 -6.67 2.30 -6.47
N VAL A 21 -6.82 3.62 -6.57
CA VAL A 21 -7.63 4.24 -7.63
C VAL A 21 -6.96 4.06 -8.99
N SER A 22 -5.62 4.11 -9.05
CA SER A 22 -4.81 3.85 -10.24
C SER A 22 -3.78 2.76 -9.97
N ALA A 23 -3.72 1.75 -10.85
CA ALA A 23 -2.75 0.67 -10.74
C ALA A 23 -1.29 1.13 -10.98
N THR A 24 -1.09 2.27 -11.63
CA THR A 24 0.23 2.80 -11.98
C THR A 24 0.70 3.93 -11.05
N ASP A 25 -0.24 4.61 -10.38
CA ASP A 25 0.05 5.68 -9.42
C ASP A 25 -0.86 5.60 -8.20
N TRP A 26 -0.31 5.06 -7.11
CA TRP A 26 -1.00 4.99 -5.82
C TRP A 26 -1.15 6.37 -5.16
N GLY A 27 -0.47 7.40 -5.67
CA GLY A 27 -0.66 8.79 -5.25
C GLY A 27 -2.07 9.30 -5.53
N GLN A 28 -2.80 8.69 -6.47
CA GLN A 28 -4.20 9.03 -6.76
C GLN A 28 -5.19 8.57 -5.68
N GLY A 29 -4.71 7.87 -4.64
CA GLY A 29 -5.52 7.38 -3.54
C GLY A 29 -5.82 5.89 -3.62
N TRP A 30 -6.41 5.36 -2.55
CA TRP A 30 -6.73 3.94 -2.42
C TRP A 30 -7.85 3.71 -1.41
N ALA A 31 -8.54 2.57 -1.51
CA ALA A 31 -9.55 2.11 -0.59
C ALA A 31 -9.07 0.88 0.18
N ILE A 32 -9.50 0.75 1.43
CA ILE A 32 -9.30 -0.42 2.30
C ILE A 32 -10.67 -1.04 2.52
N THR A 33 -10.83 -2.30 2.15
CA THR A 33 -12.09 -3.05 2.25
C THR A 33 -11.90 -4.37 2.98
N SER A 34 -12.92 -4.79 3.72
CA SER A 34 -12.95 -6.13 4.31
C SER A 34 -13.29 -7.20 3.26
N ALA A 35 -13.10 -8.48 3.60
CA ALA A 35 -13.49 -9.59 2.75
C ALA A 35 -14.99 -9.58 2.34
N GLY A 36 -15.85 -8.97 3.15
CA GLY A 36 -17.28 -8.80 2.85
C GLY A 36 -17.61 -7.57 1.99
N GLY A 37 -16.61 -6.82 1.52
CA GLY A 37 -16.80 -5.60 0.73
C GLY A 37 -17.09 -4.34 1.54
N GLU A 38 -17.10 -4.41 2.88
CA GLU A 38 -17.30 -3.25 3.74
C GLU A 38 -16.12 -2.28 3.61
N ALA A 39 -16.40 -1.01 3.36
CA ALA A 39 -15.39 0.03 3.32
C ALA A 39 -14.90 0.34 4.75
N ILE A 40 -13.62 0.04 5.00
CA ILE A 40 -12.96 0.31 6.28
C ILE A 40 -12.44 1.75 6.31
N ARG A 41 -11.77 2.16 5.22
CA ARG A 41 -11.20 3.49 5.07
C ARG A 41 -10.87 3.78 3.62
N SER A 42 -11.03 5.02 3.19
CA SER A 42 -10.45 5.54 1.96
C SER A 42 -9.32 6.51 2.26
N GLN A 43 -8.34 6.54 1.37
CA GLN A 43 -7.32 7.56 1.30
C GLN A 43 -7.52 8.34 0.02
N ALA A 44 -7.75 9.65 0.15
CA ALA A 44 -7.84 10.54 -0.99
C ALA A 44 -6.47 10.75 -1.65
N ALA A 45 -6.48 11.27 -2.87
CA ALA A 45 -5.28 11.62 -3.62
C ALA A 45 -4.33 12.51 -2.81
N LEU A 46 -3.04 12.22 -2.89
CA LEU A 46 -1.99 13.00 -2.28
C LEU A 46 -1.55 14.09 -3.25
N LYS A 47 -1.57 15.35 -2.82
CA LYS A 47 -1.11 16.47 -3.64
C LYS A 47 0.42 16.54 -3.65
N GLY A 48 1.02 16.65 -4.84
CA GLY A 48 2.46 16.84 -4.99
C GLY A 48 3.30 15.58 -4.71
N VAL A 49 2.70 14.39 -4.73
CA VAL A 49 3.39 13.12 -4.52
C VAL A 49 2.95 12.14 -5.60
N SER A 50 3.91 11.48 -6.26
CA SER A 50 3.68 10.33 -7.12
C SER A 50 4.13 9.07 -6.40
N ILE A 51 3.34 8.00 -6.50
CA ILE A 51 3.68 6.71 -5.90
C ILE A 51 3.65 5.65 -7.00
N SER A 52 4.80 5.42 -7.62
CA SER A 52 4.96 4.35 -8.59
C SER A 52 5.20 3.02 -7.88
N VAL A 53 4.71 1.94 -8.46
CA VAL A 53 4.87 0.59 -7.90
C VAL A 53 5.70 -0.22 -8.88
N ALA A 54 6.95 -0.50 -8.52
CA ALA A 54 7.79 -1.41 -9.27
C ALA A 54 7.44 -2.86 -8.89
N GLY A 55 7.13 -3.69 -9.88
CA GLY A 55 7.09 -5.14 -9.73
C GLY A 55 5.97 -5.73 -8.86
N THR A 56 4.81 -5.07 -8.69
CA THR A 56 3.75 -5.64 -7.83
C THR A 56 2.28 -5.36 -8.17
N PRO A 57 1.34 -6.20 -7.66
CA PRO A 57 0.00 -6.37 -8.22
C PRO A 57 -0.94 -5.18 -7.98
N ALA A 58 -2.05 -5.17 -8.72
CA ALA A 58 -3.10 -4.15 -8.68
C ALA A 58 -3.75 -3.91 -7.30
N SER A 59 -3.40 -4.68 -6.26
CA SER A 59 -3.91 -4.53 -4.89
C SER A 59 -2.96 -5.21 -3.89
N VAL A 60 -3.06 -4.84 -2.61
CA VAL A 60 -2.38 -5.54 -1.50
C VAL A 60 -3.43 -6.26 -0.66
N VAL A 61 -3.27 -7.56 -0.44
CA VAL A 61 -4.16 -8.31 0.45
C VAL A 61 -3.42 -8.74 1.71
N TYR A 62 -3.96 -8.34 2.85
CA TYR A 62 -3.57 -8.86 4.15
C TYR A 62 -4.49 -10.01 4.54
N ALA A 63 -3.92 -11.18 4.80
CA ALA A 63 -4.65 -12.34 5.31
C ALA A 63 -5.00 -12.17 6.79
N ARG A 64 -5.89 -13.02 7.32
CA ARG A 64 -6.30 -13.05 8.75
C ARG A 64 -5.14 -13.07 9.75
N SER A 65 -3.97 -13.58 9.35
CA SER A 65 -2.74 -13.63 10.15
C SER A 65 -1.96 -12.30 10.16
N GLY A 66 -2.43 -11.29 9.44
CA GLY A 66 -1.73 -10.03 9.20
C GLY A 66 -0.56 -10.14 8.22
N ARG A 67 -0.35 -11.31 7.61
CA ARG A 67 0.65 -11.52 6.55
C ARG A 67 0.13 -11.00 5.22
N ALA A 68 1.02 -10.44 4.41
CA ALA A 68 0.69 -10.04 3.05
C ALA A 68 0.76 -11.25 2.11
N ASN A 69 -0.14 -11.34 1.14
CA ASN A 69 -0.14 -12.40 0.12
C ASN A 69 0.92 -12.21 -0.97
N ALA A 70 1.48 -11.01 -1.05
CA ALA A 70 2.55 -10.62 -1.96
C ALA A 70 3.54 -9.71 -1.22
N SER A 71 4.70 -9.49 -1.82
CA SER A 71 5.75 -8.62 -1.28
C SER A 71 5.97 -7.36 -2.13
N PRO A 72 5.02 -6.40 -2.15
CA PRO A 72 5.12 -5.19 -2.96
C PRO A 72 6.15 -4.17 -2.53
N SER A 73 6.68 -3.45 -3.51
CA SER A 73 7.56 -2.30 -3.34
C SER A 73 6.95 -1.06 -3.98
N PHE A 74 6.72 -0.04 -3.16
CA PHE A 74 6.18 1.26 -3.54
C PHE A 74 7.32 2.27 -3.52
N GLN A 75 7.57 2.92 -4.65
CA GLN A 75 8.47 4.05 -4.72
C GLN A 75 7.65 5.34 -4.59
N ILE A 76 7.98 6.13 -3.58
CA ILE A 76 7.39 7.45 -3.35
C ILE A 76 8.38 8.49 -3.83
N ASP A 77 7.89 9.38 -4.70
CA ASP A 77 8.60 10.58 -5.14
C ASP A 77 7.72 11.82 -4.88
N VAL A 78 8.33 12.89 -4.39
CA VAL A 78 7.65 14.18 -4.09
C VAL A 78 7.80 15.14 -5.27
N SER A 79 8.39 14.69 -6.38
CA SER A 79 8.67 15.49 -7.56
C SER A 79 8.48 14.66 -8.82
N ALA A 80 7.97 15.28 -9.90
CA ALA A 80 7.99 14.66 -11.24
C ALA A 80 9.44 14.50 -11.78
N THR A 81 10.40 15.17 -11.13
CA THR A 81 11.83 15.14 -11.39
C THR A 81 12.55 14.61 -10.15
N ALA A 82 12.90 13.33 -10.15
CA ALA A 82 13.63 12.61 -9.09
C ALA A 82 14.59 13.49 -8.26
N THR A 83 14.13 13.98 -7.11
CA THR A 83 14.98 14.66 -6.13
C THR A 83 15.55 13.66 -5.13
N SER A 84 16.53 14.08 -4.31
CA SER A 84 17.17 13.24 -3.26
C SER A 84 16.21 12.71 -2.17
N ASN A 85 14.91 12.94 -2.31
CA ASN A 85 13.85 12.60 -1.38
C ASN A 85 13.06 11.34 -1.73
N ILE A 86 13.47 10.56 -2.73
CA ILE A 86 12.85 9.27 -3.04
C ILE A 86 12.85 8.37 -1.79
N ARG A 87 11.73 7.67 -1.57
CA ARG A 87 11.59 6.66 -0.52
C ARG A 87 11.04 5.38 -1.14
N CYS A 88 11.61 4.25 -0.75
CA CYS A 88 11.05 2.94 -1.07
C CYS A 88 10.33 2.37 0.15
N ILE A 89 9.05 2.05 0.01
CA ILE A 89 8.29 1.27 0.99
C ILE A 89 8.21 -0.16 0.48
N LYS A 90 8.76 -1.12 1.23
CA LYS A 90 8.67 -2.54 0.93
C LYS A 90 7.73 -3.21 1.92
N ILE A 91 6.81 -4.03 1.44
CA ILE A 91 6.01 -4.93 2.27
C ILE A 91 6.63 -6.32 2.11
N GLU A 92 7.11 -6.89 3.21
CA GLU A 92 7.55 -8.28 3.21
C GLU A 92 6.35 -9.22 3.37
N LEU A 93 6.53 -10.52 3.07
CA LEU A 93 5.49 -11.55 3.30
C LEU A 93 5.05 -11.64 4.78
N SER A 94 5.88 -11.14 5.70
CA SER A 94 5.51 -10.93 7.12
C SER A 94 4.38 -9.90 7.31
N GLY A 95 3.99 -9.19 6.25
CA GLY A 95 3.03 -8.09 6.23
C GLY A 95 3.57 -6.79 6.82
N MET A 96 4.87 -6.72 7.13
CA MET A 96 5.46 -5.54 7.76
C MET A 96 5.89 -4.54 6.68
N PRO A 97 5.33 -3.30 6.68
CA PRO A 97 5.85 -2.25 5.84
C PRO A 97 7.17 -1.73 6.40
N ARG A 98 8.20 -1.64 5.55
CA ARG A 98 9.51 -1.06 5.85
C ARG A 98 9.80 0.09 4.91
N THR A 99 10.35 1.18 5.42
CA THR A 99 10.75 2.33 4.61
C THR A 99 12.27 2.39 4.50
N VAL A 100 12.76 2.53 3.27
CA VAL A 100 14.17 2.70 2.93
C VAL A 100 14.34 4.05 2.22
N LYS A 101 15.44 4.74 2.52
CA LYS A 101 15.83 5.96 1.79
C LYS A 101 16.41 5.57 0.43
N GLY A 102 15.91 6.18 -0.64
CA GLY A 102 16.34 5.88 -2.02
C GLY A 102 15.29 5.10 -2.81
N ALA A 103 15.65 4.77 -4.05
CA ALA A 103 14.80 4.02 -4.98
C ALA A 103 14.51 2.59 -4.49
N CYS A 104 13.41 2.03 -5.00
CA CYS A 104 13.18 0.59 -4.95
C CYS A 104 14.04 -0.09 -6.03
#